data_AF-A0AAE0DZS3-F1
#
_entry.id   AF-A0AAE0DZS3-F1
#
_cell.length_a   1.000
_cell.length_b   1.000
_cell.length_c   1.000
_cell.angle_alpha   90.00
_cell.angle_beta   90.00
_cell.angle_gamma   90.00
#
_symmetry.space_group_name_H-M   'P 1'
#
loop_
_entity.id
_entity.type
_entity.pdbx_description
1 polymer ?
#
loop_
_entity_poly.entity_id
_entity_poly.type
_entity_poly.pdbx_seq_one_letter_code
_entity_poly.pdbx_strand_id
1 'polypeptide(L)'
;MEDSGFWQSQDTAECESALEALGDIGSSIQGATLLLLSVPPAARHVIDAAFDRQGRGKQLAALHALANIAGETRPENTAILNSIAEESLQRLIYEVASRSTKLTPSGLILSILQQAAEVRLAGYRMITGLVARPWFLMEICSKQEIINIVTDATTDTTKIGMETRYNCCKAIDKAFTSSKLIGDPAFAAIAKKLEEAVRNGPYLARKQLQATPEVKTAERF
;
A
#
# COMPACT_ATOMS: atom_id res chain seq x y z
N MET A 1 3.32 34.61 23.35
CA MET A 1 2.54 33.37 23.15
C MET A 1 2.66 33.00 21.68
N GLU A 2 3.87 32.61 21.25
CA GLU A 2 4.20 32.24 19.87
C GLU A 2 5.13 31.00 19.80
N ASP A 3 5.61 30.48 20.94
CA ASP A 3 6.56 29.35 20.97
C ASP A 3 5.94 27.97 20.77
N SER A 4 4.64 27.78 21.03
CA SER A 4 4.03 26.43 21.01
C SER A 4 3.91 25.82 19.61
N GLY A 5 3.89 26.64 18.55
CA GLY A 5 3.80 26.16 17.17
C GLY A 5 5.14 25.74 16.57
N PHE A 6 6.24 26.34 17.02
CA PHE A 6 7.59 26.02 16.53
C PHE A 6 8.03 24.63 17.00
N TRP A 7 7.87 24.33 18.30
CA TRP A 7 8.23 23.02 18.87
C TRP A 7 7.38 21.86 18.32
N GLN A 8 6.07 22.06 18.11
CA GLN A 8 5.21 21.04 17.48
C GLN A 8 5.61 20.73 16.03
N SER A 9 6.08 21.74 15.29
CA SER A 9 6.57 21.56 13.91
C SER A 9 7.92 20.83 13.86
N GLN A 10 8.79 21.10 14.84
CA GLN A 10 10.10 20.46 14.94
C GLN A 10 9.99 18.99 15.35
N ASP A 11 9.14 18.68 16.33
CA ASP A 11 8.84 17.30 16.74
C ASP A 11 8.26 16.45 15.58
N THR A 12 7.50 17.08 14.68
CA THR A 12 6.91 16.41 13.51
C THR A 12 7.98 16.04 12.48
N ALA A 13 8.88 16.96 12.15
CA ALA A 13 9.97 16.71 11.21
C ALA A 13 10.95 15.65 11.72
N GLU A 14 11.27 15.67 13.02
CA GLU A 14 12.12 14.67 13.65
C GLU A 14 11.48 13.27 13.62
N CYS A 15 10.17 13.19 13.86
CA CYS A 15 9.42 11.94 13.73
C CYS A 15 9.44 11.40 12.30
N GLU A 16 9.26 12.26 11.29
CA GLU A 16 9.31 11.88 9.88
C GLU A 16 10.69 11.32 9.51
N SER A 17 11.76 12.02 9.86
CA SER A 17 13.14 11.54 9.63
C SER A 17 13.44 10.23 10.36
N ALA A 18 12.93 10.04 11.59
CA ALA A 18 13.09 8.80 12.32
C ALA A 18 12.37 7.63 11.62
N LEU A 19 11.16 7.84 11.13
CA LEU A 19 10.40 6.82 10.38
C LEU A 19 11.11 6.45 9.08
N GLU A 20 11.61 7.44 8.34
CA GLU A 20 12.40 7.22 7.12
C GLU A 20 13.65 6.38 7.41
N ALA A 21 14.42 6.72 8.45
CA ALA A 21 15.61 5.97 8.85
C ALA A 21 15.28 4.50 9.22
N LEU A 22 14.16 4.25 9.90
CA LEU A 22 13.68 2.89 10.15
C LEU A 22 13.32 2.17 8.85
N GLY A 23 12.72 2.88 7.89
CA GLY A 23 12.47 2.38 6.55
C GLY A 23 13.75 2.00 5.80
N ASP A 24 14.80 2.80 5.90
CA ASP A 24 16.09 2.53 5.27
C ASP A 24 16.76 1.29 5.87
N ILE A 25 16.77 1.16 7.20
CA ILE A 25 17.21 -0.06 7.89
C ILE A 25 16.40 -1.27 7.39
N GLY A 26 15.07 -1.13 7.33
CA GLY A 26 14.13 -2.14 6.89
C GLY A 26 14.26 -2.57 5.42
N SER A 27 15.01 -1.84 4.59
CA SER A 27 15.22 -2.19 3.18
C SER A 27 16.07 -3.45 3.00
N SER A 28 16.84 -3.85 4.02
CA SER A 28 17.55 -5.13 4.05
C SER A 28 16.76 -6.19 4.84
N ILE A 29 16.91 -7.48 4.49
CA ILE A 29 16.24 -8.57 5.21
C ILE A 29 16.71 -8.67 6.68
N GLN A 30 17.99 -8.40 6.95
CA GLN A 30 18.56 -8.38 8.30
C GLN A 30 18.02 -7.21 9.11
N GLY A 31 17.96 -6.02 8.51
CA GLY A 31 17.44 -4.83 9.18
C GLY A 31 15.94 -4.93 9.45
N ALA A 32 15.14 -5.40 8.50
CA ALA A 32 13.72 -5.68 8.74
C ALA A 32 13.51 -6.71 9.87
N THR A 33 14.31 -7.77 9.89
CA THR A 33 14.28 -8.78 10.97
C THR A 33 14.63 -8.13 12.32
N LEU A 34 15.68 -7.30 12.37
CA LEU A 34 16.08 -6.59 13.58
C LEU A 34 14.96 -5.69 14.12
N LEU A 35 14.30 -4.93 13.24
CA LEU A 35 13.23 -4.00 13.62
C LEU A 35 11.97 -4.71 14.14
N LEU A 36 11.68 -5.91 13.62
CA LEU A 36 10.51 -6.71 13.98
C LEU A 36 10.73 -7.57 15.23
N LEU A 37 11.98 -7.90 15.56
CA LEU A 37 12.34 -8.79 16.67
C LEU A 37 13.03 -8.08 17.85
N SER A 38 13.32 -6.78 17.74
CA SER A 38 13.79 -6.00 18.89
C SER A 38 12.74 -5.97 20.00
N VAL A 39 13.18 -5.70 21.23
CA VAL A 39 12.30 -5.67 22.42
C VAL A 39 12.35 -4.28 23.06
N PRO A 40 11.26 -3.49 22.97
CA PRO A 40 10.07 -3.71 22.14
C PRO A 40 10.34 -3.56 20.62
N PRO A 41 9.52 -4.16 19.74
CA PRO A 41 9.74 -4.06 18.30
C PRO A 41 9.70 -2.62 17.82
N ALA A 42 10.79 -2.15 17.23
CA ALA A 42 10.88 -0.79 16.69
C ALA A 42 9.90 -0.59 15.52
N ALA A 43 9.64 -1.65 14.75
CA ALA A 43 8.66 -1.66 13.66
C ALA A 43 7.24 -1.29 14.13
N ARG A 44 6.91 -1.46 15.42
CA ARG A 44 5.62 -1.03 15.99
C ARG A 44 5.37 0.46 15.74
N HIS A 45 6.38 1.31 15.91
CA HIS A 45 6.24 2.75 15.71
C HIS A 45 5.93 3.11 14.25
N VAL A 46 6.52 2.37 13.30
CA VAL A 46 6.23 2.53 11.87
C VAL A 46 4.80 2.08 11.57
N ILE A 47 4.39 0.93 12.07
CA ILE A 47 3.06 0.37 11.80
C ILE A 47 1.97 1.25 12.43
N ASP A 48 2.14 1.68 13.68
CA ASP A 48 1.21 2.60 14.35
C ASP A 48 1.07 3.91 13.54
N ALA A 49 2.19 4.53 13.13
CA ALA A 49 2.19 5.77 12.37
C ALA A 49 1.61 5.62 10.95
N ALA A 50 1.80 4.47 10.29
CA ALA A 50 1.29 4.23 8.93
C ALA A 50 -0.25 4.20 8.88
N PHE A 51 -0.88 3.72 9.96
CA PHE A 51 -2.32 3.59 10.09
C PHE A 51 -2.97 4.68 10.95
N ASP A 52 -2.16 5.54 11.58
CA ASP A 52 -2.63 6.76 12.23
C ASP A 52 -3.02 7.81 11.17
N ARG A 53 -4.13 8.52 11.41
CA ARG A 53 -4.59 9.61 10.53
C ARG A 53 -4.13 10.98 11.02
N GLN A 54 -3.41 11.02 12.15
CA GLN A 54 -2.87 12.25 12.73
C GLN A 54 -1.48 12.55 12.14
N GLY A 55 -1.39 13.59 11.31
CA GLY A 55 -0.13 14.05 10.70
C GLY A 55 0.16 13.38 9.35
N ARG A 56 -0.15 14.08 8.26
CA ARG A 56 -0.01 13.56 6.89
C ARG A 56 1.42 13.18 6.54
N GLY A 57 2.41 14.00 6.87
CA GLY A 57 3.82 13.71 6.55
C GLY A 57 4.33 12.49 7.32
N LYS A 58 4.08 12.43 8.63
CA LYS A 58 4.33 11.25 9.48
C LYS A 58 3.72 9.97 8.90
N GLN A 59 2.45 9.99 8.50
CA GLN A 59 1.79 8.83 7.89
C GLN A 59 2.46 8.42 6.58
N LEU A 60 2.83 9.38 5.72
CA LEU A 60 3.51 9.11 4.44
C LEU A 60 4.87 8.45 4.66
N ALA A 61 5.71 9.02 5.54
CA ALA A 61 7.00 8.47 5.91
C ALA A 61 6.85 7.03 6.44
N ALA A 62 5.88 6.81 7.32
CA ALA A 62 5.59 5.50 7.88
C ALA A 62 5.10 4.47 6.85
N LEU A 63 4.25 4.85 5.89
CA LEU A 63 3.80 3.96 4.82
C LEU A 63 4.96 3.54 3.91
N HIS A 64 5.87 4.47 3.59
CA HIS A 64 7.08 4.16 2.84
C HIS A 64 8.03 3.25 3.63
N ALA A 65 8.22 3.52 4.91
CA ALA A 65 9.03 2.69 5.78
C ALA A 65 8.45 1.27 5.93
N LEU A 66 7.12 1.15 6.08
CA LEU A 66 6.45 -0.14 6.14
C LEU A 66 6.58 -0.92 4.83
N ALA A 67 6.52 -0.24 3.68
CA ALA A 67 6.77 -0.88 2.39
C ALA A 67 8.19 -1.47 2.30
N ASN A 68 9.20 -0.74 2.77
CA ASN A 68 10.58 -1.23 2.83
C ASN A 68 10.71 -2.43 3.77
N ILE A 69 10.20 -2.32 5.01
CA ILE A 69 10.20 -3.41 6.00
C ILE A 69 9.48 -4.65 5.44
N ALA A 70 8.37 -4.48 4.73
CA ALA A 70 7.62 -5.57 4.09
C ALA A 70 8.36 -6.21 2.91
N GLY A 71 9.36 -5.52 2.35
CA GLY A 71 10.24 -6.02 1.30
C GLY A 71 9.89 -5.60 -0.11
N GLU A 72 9.20 -4.46 -0.28
CA GLU A 72 8.84 -3.93 -1.62
C GLU A 72 10.07 -3.69 -2.50
N THR A 73 11.18 -3.24 -1.92
CA THR A 73 12.44 -2.95 -2.64
C THR A 73 13.39 -4.15 -2.68
N ARG A 74 13.06 -5.26 -2.00
CA ARG A 74 13.93 -6.44 -1.89
C ARG A 74 13.74 -7.34 -3.12
N PRO A 75 14.81 -8.00 -3.61
CA PRO A 75 14.68 -9.06 -4.60
C PRO A 75 13.69 -10.14 -4.15
N GLU A 76 12.94 -10.72 -5.09
CA GLU A 76 11.84 -11.64 -4.81
C GLU A 76 12.21 -12.81 -3.88
N ASN A 77 13.40 -13.38 -4.05
CA ASN A 77 13.92 -14.47 -3.21
C ASN A 77 14.25 -14.05 -1.77
N THR A 78 14.21 -12.75 -1.47
CA THR A 78 14.51 -12.16 -0.15
C THR A 78 13.40 -11.25 0.37
N ALA A 79 12.26 -11.18 -0.33
CA ALA A 79 11.14 -10.33 0.07
C ALA A 79 10.43 -10.84 1.34
N ILE A 80 10.27 -12.16 1.45
CA ILE A 80 9.69 -12.82 2.62
C ILE A 80 10.74 -12.98 3.72
N LEU A 81 10.37 -12.63 4.96
CA LEU A 81 11.21 -12.73 6.14
C LEU A 81 11.24 -14.17 6.69
N ASN A 82 12.03 -14.42 7.72
CA ASN A 82 11.93 -15.67 8.48
C ASN A 82 10.57 -15.76 9.23
N SER A 83 10.18 -16.97 9.61
CA SER A 83 8.85 -17.24 10.21
C SER A 83 8.55 -16.39 11.44
N ILE A 84 9.53 -16.14 12.32
CA ILE A 84 9.33 -15.38 13.56
C ILE A 84 9.09 -13.89 13.24
N ALA A 85 9.87 -13.34 12.30
CA ALA A 85 9.71 -11.95 11.87
C ALA A 85 8.40 -11.74 11.10
N GLU A 86 7.99 -12.70 10.26
CA GLU A 86 6.69 -12.68 9.58
C GLU A 86 5.51 -12.72 10.57
N GLU A 87 5.58 -13.58 11.59
CA GLU A 87 4.58 -13.61 12.65
C GLU A 87 4.53 -12.28 13.42
N SER A 88 5.68 -11.66 13.67
CA SER A 88 5.76 -10.35 14.32
C SER A 88 5.10 -9.25 13.48
N LEU A 89 5.40 -9.20 12.18
CA LEU A 89 4.79 -8.25 11.26
C LEU A 89 3.27 -8.40 11.19
N GLN A 90 2.78 -9.63 11.06
CA GLN A 90 1.35 -9.93 11.06
C GLN A 90 0.71 -9.45 12.37
N ARG A 91 1.26 -9.87 13.53
CA ARG A 91 0.71 -9.54 14.84
C ARG A 91 0.58 -8.03 15.05
N LEU A 92 1.62 -7.26 14.73
CA LEU A 92 1.62 -5.81 14.89
C LEU A 92 0.54 -5.13 14.03
N ILE A 93 0.33 -5.57 12.79
CA ILE A 93 -0.71 -5.02 11.92
C ILE A 93 -2.12 -5.35 12.46
N TYR A 94 -2.35 -6.59 12.89
CA TYR A 94 -3.63 -6.98 13.50
C TYR A 94 -3.88 -6.26 14.84
N GLU A 95 -2.83 -5.98 15.62
CA GLU A 95 -2.92 -5.20 16.87
C GLU A 95 -3.34 -3.75 16.60
N VAL A 96 -2.84 -3.13 15.53
CA VAL A 96 -3.33 -1.80 15.11
C VAL A 96 -4.77 -1.87 14.64
N ALA A 97 -5.13 -2.88 13.85
CA ALA A 97 -6.50 -3.05 13.38
C ALA A 97 -7.49 -3.20 14.54
N SER A 98 -7.17 -4.00 15.57
CA SER A 98 -8.04 -4.26 16.72
C SER A 98 -8.28 -3.02 17.60
N ARG A 99 -7.33 -2.08 17.61
CA ARG A 99 -7.43 -0.81 18.33
C ARG A 99 -8.07 0.31 17.51
N SER A 100 -8.32 0.05 16.22
CA SER A 100 -8.88 1.03 15.29
C SER A 100 -10.40 0.89 15.13
N THR A 101 -11.06 1.95 14.66
CA THR A 101 -12.48 1.88 14.24
C THR A 101 -12.69 1.06 12.95
N LYS A 102 -11.62 0.61 12.29
CA LYS A 102 -11.67 -0.19 11.05
C LYS A 102 -11.72 -1.69 11.32
N LEU A 103 -11.38 -2.12 12.55
CA LEU A 103 -11.47 -3.47 13.12
C LEU A 103 -10.69 -4.59 12.40
N THR A 104 -10.28 -4.38 11.14
CA THR A 104 -9.65 -5.37 10.28
C THR A 104 -8.51 -4.72 9.48
N PRO A 105 -7.44 -5.45 9.14
CA PRO A 105 -6.41 -4.96 8.23
C PRO A 105 -7.00 -4.48 6.90
N SER A 106 -7.91 -5.24 6.27
CA SER A 106 -8.60 -4.80 5.05
C SER A 106 -9.34 -3.47 5.22
N GLY A 107 -9.92 -3.20 6.39
CA GLY A 107 -10.51 -1.91 6.74
C GLY A 107 -9.49 -0.76 6.80
N LEU A 108 -8.31 -1.00 7.37
CA LEU A 108 -7.21 -0.04 7.40
C LEU A 108 -6.70 0.27 5.98
N ILE A 109 -6.45 -0.77 5.19
CA ILE A 109 -5.97 -0.64 3.80
C ILE A 109 -6.95 0.16 2.96
N LEU A 110 -8.24 -0.18 3.00
CA LEU A 110 -9.25 0.57 2.26
C LEU A 110 -9.27 2.04 2.68
N SER A 111 -9.12 2.32 3.98
CA SER A 111 -9.07 3.69 4.48
C SER A 111 -7.88 4.48 3.96
N ILE A 112 -6.72 3.84 3.75
CA ILE A 112 -5.53 4.46 3.12
C ILE A 112 -5.79 4.73 1.64
N LEU A 113 -6.34 3.75 0.93
CA LEU A 113 -6.62 3.86 -0.49
C LEU A 113 -7.69 4.92 -0.82
N GLN A 114 -8.55 5.28 0.14
CA GLN A 114 -9.54 6.34 -0.02
C GLN A 114 -9.01 7.75 0.29
N GLN A 115 -7.74 7.89 0.70
CA GLN A 115 -7.15 9.19 1.01
C GLN A 115 -6.66 9.93 -0.25
N ALA A 116 -6.04 11.10 -0.05
CA ALA A 116 -5.40 11.87 -1.11
C ALA A 116 -4.36 11.05 -1.88
N ALA A 117 -4.08 11.46 -3.12
CA ALA A 117 -3.26 10.70 -4.07
C ALA A 117 -1.91 10.25 -3.49
N GLU A 118 -1.17 11.13 -2.82
CA GLU A 118 0.14 10.79 -2.24
C GLU A 118 0.06 9.64 -1.22
N VAL A 119 -0.94 9.66 -0.34
CA VAL A 119 -1.15 8.62 0.68
C VAL A 119 -1.59 7.32 0.01
N ARG A 120 -2.45 7.40 -0.99
CA ARG A 120 -2.88 6.24 -1.78
C ARG A 120 -1.71 5.61 -2.55
N LEU A 121 -0.82 6.41 -3.14
CA LEU A 121 0.40 5.94 -3.82
C LEU A 121 1.34 5.23 -2.85
N ALA A 122 1.57 5.79 -1.66
CA ALA A 122 2.32 5.12 -0.60
C ALA A 122 1.64 3.80 -0.16
N GLY A 123 0.31 3.79 -0.09
CA GLY A 123 -0.51 2.61 0.17
C GLY A 123 -0.33 1.50 -0.88
N TYR A 124 -0.35 1.83 -2.17
CA TYR A 124 -0.07 0.87 -3.25
C TYR A 124 1.32 0.24 -3.11
N ARG A 125 2.32 1.04 -2.76
CA ARG A 125 3.69 0.57 -2.55
C ARG A 125 3.76 -0.38 -1.35
N MET A 126 3.12 -0.02 -0.24
CA MET A 126 3.00 -0.89 0.93
C MET A 126 2.30 -2.22 0.61
N ILE A 127 1.19 -2.20 -0.14
CA ILE A 127 0.48 -3.42 -0.57
C ILE A 127 1.39 -4.29 -1.43
N THR A 128 2.13 -3.69 -2.37
CA THR A 128 3.12 -4.41 -3.22
C THR A 128 4.09 -5.21 -2.37
N GLY A 129 4.63 -4.62 -1.30
CA GLY A 129 5.54 -5.29 -0.38
C GLY A 129 4.87 -6.40 0.44
N LEU A 130 3.62 -6.23 0.85
CA LEU A 130 2.93 -7.15 1.77
C LEU A 130 2.24 -8.33 1.08
N VAL A 131 1.73 -8.16 -0.15
CA VAL A 131 0.78 -9.09 -0.78
C VAL A 131 1.32 -10.47 -1.12
N ALA A 132 2.65 -10.66 -1.14
CA ALA A 132 3.25 -11.99 -1.27
C ALA A 132 2.93 -12.91 -0.07
N ARG A 133 2.43 -12.37 1.05
CA ARG A 133 2.05 -13.12 2.25
C ARG A 133 0.61 -13.63 2.14
N PRO A 134 0.34 -14.94 2.34
CA PRO A 134 -1.00 -15.49 2.23
C PRO A 134 -2.05 -14.80 3.11
N TRP A 135 -1.70 -14.46 4.34
CA TRP A 135 -2.61 -13.78 5.27
C TRP A 135 -2.99 -12.38 4.76
N PHE A 136 -2.06 -11.64 4.17
CA PHE A 136 -2.32 -10.29 3.67
C PHE A 136 -3.07 -10.34 2.33
N LEU A 137 -2.73 -11.30 1.46
CA LEU A 137 -3.49 -11.54 0.23
C LEU A 137 -4.97 -11.79 0.54
N MET A 138 -5.28 -12.58 1.57
CA MET A 138 -6.66 -12.79 2.01
C MET A 138 -7.36 -11.50 2.43
N GLU A 139 -6.68 -10.63 3.18
CA GLU A 139 -7.22 -9.31 3.56
C GLU A 139 -7.56 -8.47 2.32
N ILE A 140 -6.68 -8.45 1.31
CA ILE A 140 -6.92 -7.73 0.05
C ILE A 140 -8.10 -8.33 -0.74
N CYS A 141 -8.15 -9.66 -0.88
CA CYS A 141 -9.19 -10.34 -1.65
C CYS A 141 -10.55 -10.37 -0.94
N SER A 142 -10.59 -10.26 0.39
CA SER A 142 -11.84 -10.22 1.17
C SER A 142 -12.66 -8.94 0.98
N LYS A 143 -12.09 -7.90 0.34
CA LYS A 143 -12.72 -6.59 0.22
C LYS A 143 -12.68 -6.08 -1.22
N GLN A 144 -13.80 -6.24 -1.92
CA GLN A 144 -13.92 -5.94 -3.34
C GLN A 144 -13.60 -4.48 -3.68
N GLU A 145 -13.83 -3.54 -2.77
CA GLU A 145 -13.51 -2.12 -2.93
C GLU A 145 -12.01 -1.89 -3.11
N ILE A 146 -11.16 -2.66 -2.42
CA ILE A 146 -9.71 -2.60 -2.61
C ILE A 146 -9.35 -3.02 -4.04
N ILE A 147 -9.89 -4.16 -4.48
CA ILE A 147 -9.69 -4.67 -5.84
C ILE A 147 -10.19 -3.66 -6.87
N ASN A 148 -11.34 -3.02 -6.63
CA ASN A 148 -11.88 -2.00 -7.52
C ASN A 148 -10.93 -0.81 -7.65
N ILE A 149 -10.38 -0.29 -6.56
CA ILE A 149 -9.47 0.85 -6.58
C ILE A 149 -8.18 0.53 -7.37
N VAL A 150 -7.55 -0.62 -7.09
CA VAL A 150 -6.26 -0.97 -7.73
C VAL A 150 -6.40 -1.32 -9.21
N THR A 151 -7.57 -1.80 -9.64
CA THR A 151 -7.84 -2.17 -11.03
C THR A 151 -8.45 -1.03 -11.85
N ASP A 152 -9.10 -0.05 -11.21
CA ASP A 152 -9.68 1.11 -11.88
C ASP A 152 -8.59 2.06 -12.40
N ALA A 153 -8.53 2.21 -13.71
CA ALA A 153 -7.55 3.01 -14.40
C ALA A 153 -7.82 4.53 -14.36
N THR A 154 -8.96 4.93 -13.83
CA THR A 154 -9.35 6.35 -13.66
C THR A 154 -9.00 6.90 -12.27
N THR A 155 -8.71 6.04 -11.30
CA THR A 155 -8.37 6.43 -9.92
C THR A 155 -7.16 7.38 -9.84
N ASP A 156 -6.14 7.12 -10.66
CA ASP A 156 -4.89 7.87 -10.66
C ASP A 156 -4.49 8.23 -12.09
N THR A 157 -4.43 9.53 -12.39
CA THR A 157 -4.24 10.07 -13.75
C THR A 157 -2.84 10.64 -13.99
N THR A 158 -2.01 10.78 -12.95
CA THR A 158 -0.60 11.14 -13.09
C THR A 158 0.20 9.93 -13.57
N LYS A 159 1.31 10.15 -14.29
CA LYS A 159 2.16 9.06 -14.78
C LYS A 159 2.60 8.13 -13.64
N ILE A 160 3.13 8.72 -12.56
CA ILE A 160 3.59 7.97 -11.39
C ILE A 160 2.43 7.22 -10.74
N GLY A 161 1.27 7.85 -10.55
CA GLY A 161 0.11 7.19 -9.97
C GLY A 161 -0.39 6.00 -10.79
N MET A 162 -0.41 6.13 -12.12
CA MET A 162 -0.74 5.03 -13.03
C MET A 162 0.24 3.86 -12.89
N GLU A 163 1.55 4.13 -12.86
CA GLU A 163 2.60 3.13 -12.73
C GLU A 163 2.58 2.43 -11.36
N THR A 164 2.46 3.19 -10.27
CA THR A 164 2.42 2.62 -8.90
C THR A 164 1.16 1.78 -8.70
N ARG A 165 -0.01 2.24 -9.16
CA ARG A 165 -1.25 1.47 -9.11
C ARG A 165 -1.13 0.17 -9.91
N TYR A 166 -0.59 0.24 -11.13
CA TYR A 166 -0.37 -0.94 -11.96
C TYR A 166 0.59 -1.94 -11.32
N ASN A 167 1.71 -1.47 -10.73
CA ASN A 167 2.66 -2.35 -10.03
C ASN A 167 2.00 -3.06 -8.84
N CYS A 168 1.18 -2.34 -8.07
CA CYS A 168 0.37 -2.93 -7.00
C CYS A 168 -0.60 -3.99 -7.55
N CYS A 169 -1.36 -3.66 -8.59
CA CYS A 169 -2.29 -4.60 -9.23
C CYS A 169 -1.57 -5.86 -9.73
N LYS A 170 -0.40 -5.69 -10.37
CA LYS A 170 0.44 -6.78 -10.86
C LYS A 170 1.00 -7.66 -9.73
N ALA A 171 1.40 -7.05 -8.61
CA ALA A 171 1.85 -7.80 -7.44
C ALA A 171 0.71 -8.63 -6.82
N ILE A 172 -0.50 -8.06 -6.73
CA ILE A 172 -1.70 -8.77 -6.27
C ILE A 172 -2.03 -9.93 -7.21
N ASP A 173 -2.06 -9.69 -8.53
CA ASP A 173 -2.32 -10.73 -9.54
C ASP A 173 -1.32 -11.89 -9.46
N LYS A 174 -0.02 -11.57 -9.35
CA LYS A 174 1.04 -12.57 -9.19
C LYS A 174 0.87 -13.40 -7.91
N ALA A 175 0.60 -12.74 -6.78
CA ALA A 175 0.36 -13.44 -5.52
C ALA A 175 -0.90 -14.30 -5.58
N PHE A 176 -1.97 -13.79 -6.17
CA PHE A 176 -3.24 -14.47 -6.34
C PHE A 176 -3.10 -15.74 -7.18
N THR A 177 -2.49 -15.62 -8.36
CA THR A 177 -2.26 -16.73 -9.30
C THR A 177 -1.33 -17.82 -8.74
N SER A 178 -0.42 -17.43 -7.84
CA SER A 178 0.48 -18.37 -7.15
C SER A 178 -0.14 -18.99 -5.88
N SER A 179 -1.35 -18.56 -5.50
CA SER A 179 -2.03 -19.00 -4.28
C SER A 179 -3.09 -20.07 -4.56
N LYS A 180 -3.64 -20.66 -3.50
CA LYS A 180 -4.77 -21.59 -3.60
C LYS A 180 -6.10 -20.90 -3.99
N LEU A 181 -6.16 -19.56 -3.92
CA LEU A 181 -7.39 -18.79 -4.19
C LEU A 181 -7.83 -18.85 -5.65
N ILE A 182 -6.90 -19.07 -6.58
CA ILE A 182 -7.21 -19.15 -8.01
C ILE A 182 -8.19 -20.28 -8.36
N GLY A 183 -8.20 -21.35 -7.57
CA GLY A 183 -9.11 -22.49 -7.76
C GLY A 183 -10.48 -22.32 -7.10
N ASP A 184 -10.68 -21.28 -6.30
CA ASP A 184 -11.92 -21.07 -5.56
C ASP A 184 -12.90 -20.20 -6.38
N PRO A 185 -14.10 -20.72 -6.73
CA PRO A 185 -15.10 -19.98 -7.48
C PRO A 185 -15.52 -18.65 -6.86
N ALA A 186 -15.42 -18.50 -5.53
CA ALA A 186 -15.74 -17.25 -4.84
C ALA A 186 -14.84 -16.08 -5.28
N PHE A 187 -13.62 -16.38 -5.74
CA PHE A 187 -12.64 -15.37 -6.18
C PHE A 187 -12.50 -15.29 -7.70
N ALA A 188 -13.28 -16.02 -8.49
CA ALA A 188 -13.18 -16.04 -9.96
C ALA A 188 -13.37 -14.63 -10.58
N ALA A 189 -14.27 -13.83 -10.02
CA ALA A 189 -14.48 -12.45 -10.47
C ALA A 189 -13.27 -11.55 -10.20
N ILE A 190 -12.60 -11.74 -9.06
CA ILE A 190 -11.37 -11.01 -8.71
C ILE A 190 -10.23 -11.43 -9.64
N ALA A 191 -10.07 -12.73 -9.90
CA ALA A 191 -9.06 -13.27 -10.81
C ALA A 191 -9.17 -12.62 -12.19
N LYS A 192 -10.38 -12.65 -12.78
CA LYS A 192 -10.64 -12.04 -14.09
C LYS A 192 -10.32 -10.55 -14.11
N LYS A 193 -10.72 -9.81 -13.06
CA LYS A 193 -10.52 -8.36 -12.99
C LYS A 193 -9.04 -7.97 -12.88
N LEU A 194 -8.27 -8.72 -12.08
CA LEU A 194 -6.83 -8.53 -11.95
C LEU A 194 -6.12 -8.84 -13.27
N GLU A 195 -6.44 -9.97 -13.90
CA GLU A 195 -5.86 -10.37 -15.19
C GLU A 195 -6.13 -9.31 -16.28
N GLU A 196 -7.37 -8.83 -16.38
CA GLU A 196 -7.75 -7.78 -17.33
C GLU A 196 -6.98 -6.48 -17.08
N ALA A 197 -6.88 -6.05 -15.82
CA ALA A 197 -6.15 -4.83 -15.46
C ALA A 197 -4.64 -4.95 -15.74
N VAL A 198 -4.03 -6.10 -15.45
CA VAL A 198 -2.61 -6.34 -15.74
C VAL A 198 -2.36 -6.40 -17.24
N ARG A 199 -3.21 -7.09 -18.01
CA ARG A 199 -3.12 -7.15 -19.46
C ARG A 199 -3.24 -5.77 -20.11
N ASN A 200 -4.07 -4.90 -19.54
CA ASN A 200 -4.25 -3.54 -20.03
C ASN A 200 -3.06 -2.61 -19.70
N GLY A 201 -2.19 -2.98 -18.77
CA GLY A 201 -1.05 -2.14 -18.41
C GLY A 201 -1.44 -0.80 -17.75
N PRO A 202 -0.45 0.05 -17.44
CA PRO A 202 -0.68 1.28 -16.69
C PRO A 202 -1.40 2.38 -17.50
N TYR A 203 -1.33 2.36 -18.83
CA TYR A 203 -1.66 3.51 -19.68
C TYR A 203 -2.90 3.35 -20.58
N LEU A 204 -3.49 2.15 -20.70
CA LEU A 204 -4.51 1.91 -21.73
C LEU A 204 -5.78 2.77 -21.56
N ALA A 205 -6.20 3.11 -20.34
CA ALA A 205 -7.33 4.01 -20.13
C ALA A 205 -7.07 5.45 -20.63
N ARG A 206 -5.82 5.91 -20.61
CA ARG A 206 -5.46 7.24 -21.15
C ARG A 206 -5.64 7.29 -22.66
N LYS A 207 -5.40 6.18 -23.37
CA LYS A 207 -5.66 6.07 -24.82
C LYS A 207 -7.15 6.16 -25.13
N GLN A 208 -8.01 5.55 -24.31
CA GLN A 208 -9.47 5.60 -24.49
C GLN A 208 -10.04 7.00 -24.17
N LEU A 209 -9.58 7.64 -23.10
CA LEU A 209 -9.94 9.03 -22.77
C LEU A 209 -9.48 10.03 -23.84
N GLN A 210 -8.27 9.89 -24.37
CA GLN A 210 -7.78 10.75 -25.46
C GLN A 210 -8.40 10.46 -26.83
N ALA A 211 -8.90 9.24 -27.06
CA ALA A 211 -9.55 8.84 -28.30
C ALA A 211 -11.03 9.24 -28.38
N THR A 212 -11.59 9.90 -27.36
CA THR A 212 -12.94 10.47 -27.43
C THR A 212 -12.84 11.82 -28.13
N PRO A 213 -13.27 11.97 -29.40
CA PRO A 213 -13.20 13.25 -30.08
C PRO A 213 -14.25 14.17 -29.47
N GLU A 214 -13.83 15.29 -28.87
CA GLU A 214 -14.73 16.42 -28.62
C GLU A 214 -15.16 16.99 -29.98
N VAL A 215 -16.26 16.49 -30.53
CA VAL A 215 -16.92 17.10 -31.68
C VAL A 215 -17.54 18.41 -31.20
N LYS A 216 -16.76 19.50 -31.20
CA LYS A 216 -17.31 20.84 -31.12
C LYS A 216 -18.01 21.12 -32.45
N THR A 217 -19.32 20.94 -32.49
CA THR A 217 -20.15 21.49 -33.56
C THR A 217 -19.96 23.01 -33.54
N ALA A 218 -19.24 23.54 -34.52
CA ALA A 218 -19.17 24.97 -34.74
C ALA A 218 -20.59 25.46 -35.07
N GLU A 219 -21.13 26.34 -34.23
CA GLU A 219 -22.33 27.10 -34.53
C GLU A 219 -22.07 27.89 -35.83
N ARG A 220 -22.90 27.63 -36.84
CA ARG A 220 -22.86 28.34 -38.12
C ARG A 220 -23.50 29.72 -37.91
N PHE A 221 -22.73 30.77 -38.19
CA PHE A 221 -23.23 32.13 -38.39
C PHE A 221 -23.97 32.24 -39.73
#